data_AF-A0A7R8CY09-F1
#
_entry.id   AF-A0A7R8CY09-F1
#
_cell.length_a   1.000
_cell.length_b   1.000
_cell.length_c   1.000
_cell.angle_alpha   90.00
_cell.angle_beta   90.00
_cell.angle_gamma   90.00
#
_symmetry.space_group_name_H-M   'P 1'
#
loop_
_entity.id
_entity.type
_entity.pdbx_description
1 polymer ?
#
loop_
_entity_poly.entity_id
_entity_poly.type
_entity_poly.pdbx_seq_one_letter_code
_entity_poly.pdbx_strand_id
1 'polypeptide(L)'
;MRDVVVGGERNWELEETPLLGRRYSSLEHKMASSLFQSETMSKYQLFLQSESAYRCISELGEIGLVEFLDHNPDLSSFQRKFVSEIKRCENMERICRFLEKECMMDDIPLAELRQEPTTPPMREMLELETHLIKSEEDLIQVNNSYIVLKKKLLELMEMKVLFRKANNLFTDQNMHFSEEGDLFRTTEEQGISYSSIGVGEMGFHIIAGVIDRNRLPSFERMIWRISKGNVLLKASEISEDLKNPTTNESLVKSAFMVFFPRRTIAESERIENNKNVNTELEDLSKVIKKTEDHLHNLLRSEAENLRSWYIKIRKIKGVHHCLNMFNLDVTNNAMIADCWLPIANVEEIYDALKKGAEASGSNMSPILKPVSSPLDPPTFNQTNKFTGGFQALIDSYGINSYREINPAPFCCHHFPIYFRCDVWGYWAWAYYAIDRSLLGTE
;
A
#
# COMPACT_ATOMS: atom_id res chain seq x y z
N MET A 1 -24.34 -38.15 -4.48
CA MET A 1 -24.25 -39.58 -4.06
C MET A 1 -23.07 -39.68 -3.11
N ARG A 2 -23.17 -39.93 -1.81
CA ARG A 2 -24.24 -40.39 -0.94
C ARG A 2 -24.07 -39.70 0.42
N ASP A 3 -25.20 -39.43 1.04
CA ASP A 3 -25.37 -38.93 2.39
C ASP A 3 -24.73 -39.84 3.43
N VAL A 4 -24.12 -39.24 4.45
CA VAL A 4 -24.02 -39.83 5.80
C VAL A 4 -24.40 -38.74 6.79
N VAL A 5 -25.69 -38.69 7.09
CA VAL A 5 -26.28 -37.97 8.22
C VAL A 5 -26.03 -38.80 9.48
N VAL A 6 -25.25 -38.29 10.42
CA VAL A 6 -25.23 -38.80 11.80
C VAL A 6 -25.89 -37.75 12.67
N GLY A 7 -27.10 -38.07 13.11
CA GLY A 7 -27.89 -37.27 14.03
C GLY A 7 -27.21 -37.19 15.40
N GLY A 8 -27.00 -35.96 15.86
CA GLY A 8 -26.76 -35.64 17.26
C GLY A 8 -27.88 -34.70 17.71
N GLU A 9 -28.83 -35.24 18.46
CA GLU A 9 -29.86 -34.48 19.16
C GLU A 9 -29.19 -33.46 20.09
N ARG A 10 -29.34 -32.17 19.80
CA ARG A 10 -29.04 -31.08 20.73
C ARG A 10 -30.38 -30.47 21.14
N ASN A 11 -30.81 -30.82 22.35
CA ASN A 11 -31.90 -30.17 23.06
C ASN A 11 -31.56 -28.69 23.24
N TRP A 12 -32.39 -27.82 22.67
CA TRP A 12 -32.38 -26.39 22.95
C TRP A 12 -33.25 -26.14 24.18
N GLU A 13 -32.68 -26.32 25.38
CA GLU A 13 -33.30 -25.81 26.60
C GLU A 13 -33.11 -24.28 26.61
N LEU A 14 -34.23 -23.57 26.46
CA LEU A 14 -34.34 -22.13 26.64
C LEU A 14 -34.12 -21.82 28.13
N GLU A 15 -32.90 -21.49 28.53
CA GLU A 15 -32.66 -20.80 29.79
C GLU A 15 -33.18 -19.35 29.66
N GLU A 16 -34.41 -19.13 30.10
CA GLU A 16 -35.00 -17.82 30.30
C GLU A 16 -34.20 -17.04 31.36
N THR A 17 -33.36 -16.11 30.94
CA THR A 17 -32.77 -15.08 31.81
C THR A 17 -33.71 -13.85 31.82
N PRO A 18 -34.37 -13.51 32.94
CA PRO A 18 -35.49 -12.58 32.95
C PRO A 18 -35.10 -11.08 32.98
N LEU A 19 -33.85 -10.73 32.64
CA LEU A 19 -33.34 -9.35 32.75
C LEU A 19 -32.99 -8.66 31.43
N LEU A 20 -33.01 -9.38 30.30
CA LEU A 20 -32.75 -8.78 28.97
C LEU A 20 -34.01 -8.19 28.29
N GLY A 21 -35.22 -8.66 28.64
CA GLY A 21 -36.44 -8.34 27.89
C GLY A 21 -36.92 -6.88 28.00
N ARG A 22 -36.62 -6.16 29.09
CA ARG A 22 -37.12 -4.79 29.30
C ARG A 22 -36.29 -3.68 28.62
N ARG A 23 -35.01 -3.93 28.31
CA ARG A 23 -34.16 -2.95 27.60
C ARG A 23 -34.28 -3.09 26.08
N TYR A 24 -34.49 -4.30 25.57
CA TYR A 24 -34.66 -4.54 24.14
C TYR A 24 -35.95 -3.91 23.58
N SER A 25 -37.06 -3.97 24.32
CA SER A 25 -38.35 -3.41 23.85
C SER A 25 -38.35 -1.88 23.71
N SER A 26 -37.61 -1.15 24.56
CA SER A 26 -37.53 0.33 24.48
C SER A 26 -36.65 0.84 23.34
N LEU A 27 -35.62 0.08 22.96
CA LEU A 27 -34.74 0.40 21.83
C LEU A 27 -35.46 0.11 20.51
N GLU A 28 -36.16 -1.02 20.40
CA GLU A 28 -36.95 -1.34 19.20
C GLU A 28 -38.11 -0.35 18.97
N HIS A 29 -38.79 0.12 20.01
CA HIS A 29 -39.83 1.14 19.85
C HIS A 29 -39.28 2.53 19.50
N LYS A 30 -38.10 2.92 19.99
CA LYS A 30 -37.43 4.16 19.54
C LYS A 30 -37.04 4.05 18.06
N MET A 31 -36.43 2.92 17.67
CA MET A 31 -35.99 2.64 16.29
C MET A 31 -37.14 2.49 15.28
N ALA A 32 -38.29 1.92 15.68
CA ALA A 32 -39.42 1.70 14.78
C ALA A 32 -40.12 3.01 14.35
N SER A 33 -40.03 4.07 15.16
CA SER A 33 -40.67 5.35 14.85
C SER A 33 -39.91 6.18 13.80
N SER A 34 -38.59 6.02 13.67
CA SER A 34 -37.74 6.85 12.79
C SER A 34 -37.53 6.31 11.38
N LEU A 35 -38.00 5.09 11.06
CA LEU A 35 -37.93 4.59 9.70
C LEU A 35 -39.04 5.21 8.81
N PHE A 36 -40.20 5.54 9.37
CA PHE A 36 -41.35 6.08 8.63
C PHE A 36 -41.24 7.58 8.32
N GLN A 37 -40.63 8.34 9.23
CA GLN A 37 -40.35 9.77 9.08
C GLN A 37 -38.96 10.05 9.63
N SER A 38 -38.30 11.07 9.07
CA SER A 38 -36.96 11.45 9.54
C SER A 38 -36.94 11.82 11.02
N GLU A 39 -35.79 11.60 11.65
CA GLU A 39 -35.59 11.93 13.05
C GLU A 39 -35.72 13.42 13.33
N THR A 40 -36.03 13.69 14.59
CA THR A 40 -36.22 15.05 15.08
C THR A 40 -34.85 15.68 15.31
N MET A 41 -34.48 16.64 14.48
CA MET A 41 -33.20 17.32 14.53
C MET A 41 -33.34 18.70 15.16
N SER A 42 -32.30 19.11 15.89
CA SER A 42 -32.20 20.46 16.44
C SER A 42 -30.76 20.97 16.35
N LYS A 43 -30.63 22.27 16.14
CA LYS A 43 -29.34 22.93 16.03
C LYS A 43 -28.82 23.22 17.43
N TYR A 44 -27.58 22.85 17.68
CA TYR A 44 -26.85 23.15 18.90
C TYR A 44 -25.60 23.95 18.61
N GLN A 45 -25.27 24.85 19.53
CA GLN A 45 -24.00 25.53 19.59
C GLN A 45 -23.15 24.89 20.68
N LEU A 46 -21.98 24.40 20.30
CA LEU A 46 -21.02 23.71 21.12
C LEU A 46 -19.87 24.65 21.47
N PHE A 47 -19.58 24.76 22.76
CA PHE A 47 -18.44 25.51 23.29
C PHE A 47 -17.43 24.52 23.90
N LEU A 48 -16.23 24.50 23.33
CA LEU A 48 -15.10 23.66 23.75
C LEU A 48 -13.93 24.52 24.16
N GLN A 49 -13.16 24.10 25.16
CA GLN A 49 -11.85 24.71 25.41
C GLN A 49 -10.83 24.20 24.39
N SER A 50 -9.87 25.04 23.99
CA SER A 50 -8.87 24.65 22.99
C SER A 50 -8.06 23.40 23.37
N GLU A 51 -7.83 23.16 24.66
CA GLU A 51 -7.03 22.04 25.17
C GLU A 51 -7.80 20.70 25.20
N SER A 52 -9.11 20.73 25.49
CA SER A 52 -9.96 19.54 25.53
C SER A 52 -10.61 19.20 24.18
N ALA A 53 -10.65 20.16 23.24
CA ALA A 53 -11.38 20.01 21.99
C ALA A 53 -10.97 18.78 21.17
N TYR A 54 -9.68 18.46 21.06
CA TYR A 54 -9.24 17.28 20.32
C TYR A 54 -9.83 15.98 20.88
N ARG A 55 -9.82 15.81 22.21
CA ARG A 55 -10.38 14.63 22.87
C ARG A 55 -11.90 14.58 22.80
N CYS A 56 -12.56 15.71 23.02
CA CYS A 56 -14.01 15.81 22.90
C CYS A 56 -14.48 15.42 21.49
N ILE A 57 -13.83 15.92 20.44
CA ILE A 57 -14.20 15.62 19.05
C ILE A 57 -13.85 14.17 18.68
N SER A 58 -12.75 13.64 19.22
CA SER A 58 -12.40 12.23 19.10
C SER A 58 -13.51 11.34 19.63
N GLU A 59 -13.99 11.56 20.86
CA GLU A 59 -15.10 10.80 21.45
C GLU A 59 -16.42 10.99 20.68
N LEU A 60 -16.70 12.21 20.22
CA LEU A 60 -17.87 12.48 19.36
C LEU A 60 -17.79 11.75 18.02
N GLY A 61 -16.58 11.64 17.45
CA GLY A 61 -16.33 10.95 16.19
C GLY A 61 -16.56 9.44 16.28
N GLU A 62 -16.28 8.82 17.43
CA GLU A 62 -16.58 7.39 17.65
C GLU A 62 -18.09 7.12 17.77
N ILE A 63 -18.89 8.11 18.19
CA ILE A 63 -20.36 8.02 18.20
C ILE A 63 -20.95 8.26 16.81
N GLY A 64 -20.45 9.26 16.08
CA GLY A 64 -20.84 9.49 14.68
C GLY A 64 -22.27 10.02 14.47
N LEU A 65 -22.85 10.72 15.46
CA LEU A 65 -24.23 11.27 15.41
C LEU A 65 -24.29 12.79 15.23
N VAL A 66 -23.14 13.44 15.03
CA VAL A 66 -23.01 14.90 15.00
C VAL A 66 -22.60 15.38 13.62
N GLU A 67 -23.35 16.30 13.04
CA GLU A 67 -22.95 17.02 11.83
C GLU A 67 -22.54 18.44 12.18
N PHE A 68 -21.30 18.81 11.85
CA PHE A 68 -20.78 20.17 12.08
C PHE A 68 -21.02 21.07 10.88
N LEU A 69 -21.43 22.31 11.13
CA LEU A 69 -21.56 23.35 10.13
C LEU A 69 -20.25 24.13 10.01
N ASP A 70 -19.84 24.45 8.79
CA ASP A 70 -18.66 25.28 8.54
C ASP A 70 -18.96 26.75 8.87
N HIS A 71 -18.32 27.26 9.93
CA HIS A 71 -18.39 28.67 10.32
C HIS A 71 -17.45 29.57 9.50
N ASN A 72 -16.54 28.98 8.71
CA ASN A 72 -15.48 29.67 7.99
C ASN A 72 -15.54 29.42 6.45
N PRO A 73 -16.66 29.71 5.76
CA PRO A 73 -16.77 29.48 4.32
C PRO A 73 -15.90 30.44 3.49
N ASP A 74 -15.68 31.66 3.99
CA ASP A 74 -14.94 32.71 3.26
C ASP A 74 -13.42 32.51 3.32
N LEU A 75 -12.93 31.66 4.23
CA LEU A 75 -11.51 31.40 4.40
C LEU A 75 -11.05 30.27 3.47
N SER A 76 -10.04 30.58 2.67
CA SER A 76 -9.35 29.59 1.84
C SER A 76 -8.77 28.47 2.72
N SER A 77 -8.77 27.23 2.21
CA SER A 77 -8.29 26.05 2.94
C SER A 77 -6.87 26.20 3.48
N PHE A 78 -6.01 27.05 2.91
CA PHE A 78 -4.64 27.29 3.37
C PHE A 78 -4.52 28.26 4.55
N GLN A 79 -5.50 29.14 4.73
CA GLN A 79 -5.48 30.17 5.78
C GLN A 79 -6.05 29.66 7.11
N ARG A 80 -6.67 28.48 7.09
CA ARG A 80 -7.24 27.89 8.29
C ARG A 80 -6.14 27.41 9.25
N LYS A 81 -6.45 27.35 10.55
CA LYS A 81 -5.44 27.17 11.60
C LYS A 81 -4.75 25.80 11.57
N PHE A 82 -5.50 24.72 11.37
CA PHE A 82 -5.01 23.34 11.53
C PHE A 82 -4.44 22.72 10.24
N VAL A 83 -4.07 23.55 9.27
CA VAL A 83 -3.58 23.08 7.96
C VAL A 83 -2.22 22.39 8.08
N SER A 84 -1.38 22.84 9.01
CA SER A 84 -0.05 22.27 9.19
C SER A 84 -0.12 20.81 9.67
N GLU A 85 -1.05 20.53 10.58
CA GLU A 85 -1.32 19.22 11.17
C GLU A 85 -1.97 18.29 10.15
N ILE A 86 -2.89 18.80 9.32
CA ILE A 86 -3.47 18.04 8.22
C ILE A 86 -2.39 17.64 7.21
N LYS A 87 -1.48 18.55 6.84
CA LYS A 87 -0.35 18.25 5.94
C LYS A 87 0.60 17.20 6.53
N ARG A 88 0.86 17.23 7.84
CA ARG A 88 1.64 16.17 8.52
C ARG A 88 0.95 14.81 8.39
N CYS A 89 -0.37 14.76 8.63
CA CYS A 89 -1.14 13.53 8.44
C CYS A 89 -1.11 13.03 7.01
N GLU A 90 -1.19 13.92 6.01
CA GLU A 90 -1.09 13.55 4.59
C GLU A 90 0.29 12.99 4.21
N ASN A 91 1.36 13.54 4.79
CA ASN A 91 2.70 12.98 4.62
C ASN A 91 2.80 11.58 5.23
N MET A 92 2.26 11.36 6.44
CA MET A 92 2.23 10.02 7.06
C MET A 92 1.37 9.03 6.23
N GLU A 93 0.24 9.47 5.66
CA GLU A 93 -0.54 8.65 4.73
C GLU A 93 0.25 8.31 3.47
N ARG A 94 1.03 9.25 2.91
CA ARG A 94 1.92 8.99 1.76
C ARG A 94 2.93 7.90 2.09
N ILE A 95 3.54 7.96 3.27
CA ILE A 95 4.48 6.95 3.75
C ILE A 95 3.79 5.60 3.88
N CYS A 96 2.61 5.53 4.52
CA CYS A 96 1.86 4.29 4.65
C CYS A 96 1.51 3.67 3.29
N ARG A 97 1.11 4.48 2.29
CA ARG A 97 0.86 4.01 0.92
C ARG A 97 2.13 3.52 0.22
N PHE A 98 3.29 4.12 0.52
CA PHE A 98 4.57 3.63 0.02
C PHE A 98 4.90 2.26 0.63
N LEU A 99 4.81 2.12 1.96
CA LEU A 99 5.02 0.86 2.66
C LEU A 99 4.06 -0.25 2.19
N GLU A 100 2.80 0.08 1.96
CA GLU A 100 1.79 -0.85 1.46
C GLU A 100 2.18 -1.37 0.06
N LYS A 101 2.65 -0.47 -0.82
CA LYS A 101 3.13 -0.86 -2.16
C LYS A 101 4.34 -1.78 -2.08
N GLU A 102 5.32 -1.47 -1.25
CA GLU A 102 6.52 -2.31 -1.07
C GLU A 102 6.13 -3.70 -0.52
N CYS A 103 5.21 -3.77 0.45
CA CYS A 103 4.70 -5.06 0.97
C CYS A 103 3.97 -5.88 -0.12
N MET A 104 3.20 -5.23 -0.99
CA MET A 104 2.51 -5.90 -2.10
C MET A 104 3.48 -6.41 -3.18
N MET A 105 4.58 -5.70 -3.43
CA MET A 105 5.61 -6.13 -4.39
C MET A 105 6.33 -7.42 -3.92
N ASP A 106 6.50 -7.56 -2.60
CA ASP A 106 7.17 -8.71 -1.97
C ASP A 106 6.21 -9.82 -1.50
N ASP A 107 4.93 -9.74 -1.88
CA ASP A 107 3.85 -10.70 -1.55
C ASP A 107 3.71 -10.98 -0.03
N ILE A 108 3.88 -9.93 0.79
CA ILE A 108 3.73 -10.01 2.24
C ILE A 108 2.27 -9.75 2.62
N PRO A 109 1.57 -10.71 3.26
CA PRO A 109 0.18 -10.52 3.65
C PRO A 109 0.08 -9.49 4.78
N LEU A 110 -0.70 -8.43 4.54
CA LEU A 110 -1.01 -7.43 5.56
C LEU A 110 -1.94 -8.03 6.63
N ALA A 111 -1.65 -7.78 7.91
CA ALA A 111 -2.43 -8.33 9.01
C ALA A 111 -3.89 -7.84 9.00
N GLU A 112 -4.84 -8.75 9.22
CA GLU A 112 -6.25 -8.40 9.41
C GLU A 112 -6.47 -7.82 10.80
N LEU A 113 -7.13 -6.65 10.86
CA LEU A 113 -7.47 -6.01 12.12
C LEU A 113 -8.71 -6.71 12.71
N ARG A 114 -8.56 -7.23 13.93
CA ARG A 114 -9.69 -7.83 14.69
C ARG A 114 -10.61 -6.77 15.30
N GLN A 115 -10.07 -5.60 15.61
CA GLN A 115 -10.79 -4.44 16.15
C GLN A 115 -10.25 -3.16 15.53
N GLU A 116 -11.15 -2.22 15.26
CA GLU A 116 -10.77 -0.90 14.81
C GLU A 116 -10.10 -0.13 15.96
N PRO A 117 -8.90 0.44 15.75
CA PRO A 117 -8.22 1.17 16.80
C PRO A 117 -9.02 2.44 17.16
N THR A 118 -9.11 2.74 18.45
CA THR A 118 -9.62 4.02 18.93
C THR A 118 -8.73 5.17 18.47
N THR A 119 -9.33 6.34 18.30
CA THR A 119 -8.59 7.56 17.97
C THR A 119 -7.48 7.84 19.00
N PRO A 120 -6.21 7.93 18.57
CA PRO A 120 -5.08 8.07 19.48
C PRO A 120 -4.94 9.49 20.04
N PRO A 121 -4.24 9.66 21.19
CA PRO A 121 -3.82 10.96 21.69
C PRO A 121 -2.94 11.71 20.68
N MET A 122 -2.92 13.06 20.77
CA MET A 122 -1.94 13.88 20.04
C MET A 122 -0.47 13.53 20.35
N ARG A 123 -0.16 12.96 21.53
CA ARG A 123 1.21 12.53 21.86
C ARG A 123 1.65 11.33 21.02
N GLU A 124 0.77 10.34 20.87
CA GLU A 124 1.02 9.14 20.07
C GLU A 124 1.15 9.50 18.57
N MET A 125 0.50 10.57 18.10
CA MET A 125 0.69 11.07 16.74
C MET A 125 2.16 11.41 16.44
N LEU A 126 2.86 12.09 17.37
CA LEU A 126 4.26 12.49 17.17
C LEU A 126 5.18 11.26 17.18
N GLU A 127 4.90 10.29 18.05
CA GLU A 127 5.64 9.02 18.10
C GLU A 127 5.46 8.24 16.80
N LEU A 128 4.23 8.16 16.28
CA LEU A 128 3.94 7.54 14.99
C LEU A 128 4.63 8.26 13.83
N GLU A 129 4.66 9.61 13.84
CA GLU A 129 5.33 10.40 12.81
C GLU A 129 6.84 10.06 12.76
N THR A 130 7.50 10.09 13.93
CA THR A 130 8.93 9.76 14.02
C THR A 130 9.23 8.32 13.62
N HIS A 131 8.37 7.37 13.99
CA HIS A 131 8.51 5.97 13.60
C HIS A 131 8.36 5.77 12.08
N LEU A 132 7.34 6.38 11.46
CA LEU A 132 7.08 6.24 10.03
C LEU A 132 8.15 6.89 9.17
N ILE A 133 8.64 8.07 9.56
CA ILE A 133 9.75 8.74 8.85
C ILE A 133 11.01 7.87 8.92
N LYS A 134 11.35 7.36 10.10
CA LYS A 134 12.51 6.48 10.26
C LYS A 134 12.38 5.21 9.42
N SER A 135 11.20 4.59 9.43
CA SER A 135 10.95 3.36 8.66
C SER A 135 11.03 3.61 7.15
N GLU A 136 10.56 4.77 6.66
CA GLU A 136 10.74 5.19 5.27
C GLU A 136 12.23 5.35 4.92
N GLU A 137 12.99 6.06 5.77
CA GLU A 137 14.43 6.26 5.57
C GLU A 137 15.20 4.93 5.54
N ASP A 138 14.94 4.05 6.51
CA ASP A 138 15.56 2.73 6.62
C ASP A 138 15.27 1.88 5.36
N LEU A 139 14.02 1.85 4.89
CA LEU A 139 13.65 1.10 3.68
C LEU A 139 14.27 1.67 2.41
N ILE A 140 14.26 3.00 2.24
CA ILE A 140 14.91 3.64 1.09
C ILE A 140 16.41 3.34 1.08
N GLN A 141 17.06 3.37 2.25
CA GLN A 141 18.48 3.06 2.37
C GLN A 141 18.79 1.60 2.05
N VAL A 142 18.00 0.64 2.56
CA VAL A 142 18.18 -0.78 2.28
C VAL A 142 17.91 -1.06 0.81
N ASN A 143 16.87 -0.49 0.21
CA ASN A 143 16.56 -0.67 -1.20
C ASN A 143 17.65 -0.10 -2.12
N ASN A 144 18.17 1.10 -1.83
CA ASN A 144 19.30 1.66 -2.57
C ASN A 144 20.54 0.78 -2.48
N SER A 145 20.84 0.26 -1.29
CA SER A 145 21.95 -0.67 -1.06
C SER A 145 21.76 -1.98 -1.83
N TYR A 146 20.54 -2.51 -1.85
CA TYR A 146 20.17 -3.72 -2.57
C TYR A 146 20.33 -3.57 -4.09
N ILE A 147 19.91 -2.43 -4.66
CA ILE A 147 20.10 -2.12 -6.10
C ILE A 147 21.60 -2.06 -6.45
N VAL A 148 22.41 -1.40 -5.61
CA VAL A 148 23.87 -1.31 -5.82
C VAL A 148 24.52 -2.69 -5.76
N LEU A 149 24.15 -3.52 -4.78
CA LEU A 149 24.67 -4.88 -4.65
C LEU A 149 24.26 -5.77 -5.83
N LYS A 150 23.01 -5.70 -6.28
CA LYS A 150 22.54 -6.44 -7.46
C LYS A 150 23.29 -6.03 -8.73
N LYS A 151 23.56 -4.73 -8.91
CA LYS A 151 24.36 -4.25 -10.05
C LYS A 151 25.78 -4.82 -10.02
N LYS A 152 26.43 -4.79 -8.86
CA LYS A 152 27.78 -5.37 -8.68
C LYS A 152 27.79 -6.88 -8.92
N LEU A 153 26.77 -7.60 -8.45
CA LEU A 153 26.63 -9.04 -8.71
C LEU A 153 26.49 -9.32 -10.20
N LEU A 154 25.71 -8.52 -10.93
CA LEU A 154 25.57 -8.65 -12.38
C LEU A 154 26.90 -8.42 -13.10
N GLU A 155 27.66 -7.39 -12.72
CA GLU A 155 28.99 -7.12 -13.28
C GLU A 155 29.96 -8.30 -13.06
N LEU A 156 29.97 -8.90 -11.86
CA LEU A 156 30.81 -10.07 -11.58
C LEU A 156 30.33 -11.34 -12.30
N MET A 157 29.01 -11.54 -12.45
CA MET A 157 28.46 -12.65 -13.23
C MET A 157 28.87 -12.53 -14.69
N GLU A 158 28.78 -11.34 -15.28
CA GLU A 158 29.25 -11.07 -16.64
C GLU A 158 30.73 -11.37 -16.80
N MET A 159 31.55 -10.93 -15.84
CA MET A 159 32.98 -11.19 -15.83
C MET A 159 33.29 -12.70 -15.73
N LYS A 160 32.59 -13.43 -14.86
CA LYS A 160 32.73 -14.89 -14.72
C LYS A 160 32.39 -15.63 -16.00
N VAL A 161 31.30 -15.27 -16.67
CA VAL A 161 30.90 -15.89 -17.95
C VAL A 161 31.92 -15.58 -19.04
N LEU A 162 32.42 -14.35 -19.09
CA LEU A 162 33.47 -13.94 -20.03
C LEU A 162 34.72 -14.80 -19.85
N PHE A 163 35.19 -14.99 -18.61
CA PHE A 163 36.35 -15.84 -18.34
C PHE A 163 36.12 -17.30 -18.69
N ARG A 164 34.96 -17.87 -18.35
CA ARG A 164 34.64 -19.26 -18.70
C ARG A 164 34.68 -19.48 -20.21
N LYS A 165 34.11 -18.56 -20.98
CA LYS A 165 34.11 -18.63 -22.45
C LYS A 165 35.47 -18.38 -23.06
N ALA A 166 36.23 -17.43 -22.53
CA ALA A 166 37.60 -17.19 -22.96
C ALA A 166 38.44 -18.46 -22.79
N ASN A 167 38.37 -19.11 -21.63
CA ASN A 167 39.08 -20.36 -21.36
C ASN A 167 38.68 -21.48 -22.33
N ASN A 168 37.38 -21.65 -22.64
CA ASN A 168 36.92 -22.64 -23.62
C ASN A 168 37.44 -22.33 -25.04
N LEU A 169 37.41 -21.06 -25.46
CA LEU A 169 37.93 -20.65 -26.77
C LEU A 169 39.45 -20.85 -26.89
N PHE A 170 40.20 -20.70 -25.80
CA PHE A 170 41.65 -20.98 -25.80
C PHE A 170 41.96 -22.48 -25.82
N THR A 171 41.13 -23.30 -25.18
CA THR A 171 41.33 -24.75 -25.12
C THR A 171 40.88 -25.46 -26.40
N ASP A 172 39.75 -25.07 -27.00
CA ASP A 172 39.24 -25.65 -28.25
C ASP A 172 40.14 -25.40 -29.48
N GLN A 173 41.01 -24.39 -29.42
CA GLN A 173 41.87 -24.03 -30.56
C GLN A 173 43.19 -24.80 -30.66
N ASN A 174 43.47 -25.81 -29.82
CA ASN A 174 44.72 -26.59 -29.89
C ASN A 174 45.98 -25.69 -29.97
N MET A 175 45.97 -24.55 -29.27
CA MET A 175 47.20 -23.82 -28.97
C MET A 175 47.91 -24.59 -27.85
N HIS A 176 48.64 -25.65 -28.21
CA HIS A 176 49.59 -26.30 -27.31
C HIS A 176 50.63 -25.25 -26.89
N PHE A 177 50.43 -24.64 -25.71
CA PHE A 177 51.53 -24.06 -24.96
C PHE A 177 52.37 -25.23 -24.47
N SER A 178 53.58 -25.37 -25.01
CA SER A 178 54.58 -26.22 -24.39
C SER A 178 54.83 -25.74 -22.97
N GLU A 179 54.69 -26.65 -22.02
CA GLU A 179 55.17 -26.51 -20.65
C GLU A 179 56.66 -26.18 -20.70
N GLU A 180 57.04 -24.94 -20.39
CA GLU A 180 58.31 -24.51 -19.75
C GLU A 180 58.49 -23.00 -19.95
N GLY A 181 58.53 -22.23 -18.83
CA GLY A 181 58.98 -20.84 -18.89
C GLY A 181 58.37 -19.91 -17.82
N ASP A 182 58.89 -20.00 -16.60
CA ASP A 182 58.84 -18.96 -15.57
C ASP A 182 59.19 -17.57 -16.13
N LEU A 183 58.41 -16.51 -15.81
CA LEU A 183 58.98 -15.19 -15.45
C LEU A 183 57.90 -14.23 -14.91
N PHE A 184 58.01 -13.92 -13.62
CA PHE A 184 57.15 -13.02 -12.85
C PHE A 184 57.95 -11.75 -12.51
N ARG A 185 57.54 -10.54 -12.93
CA ARG A 185 57.98 -9.26 -12.34
C ARG A 185 56.89 -8.19 -12.44
N THR A 186 56.67 -7.53 -11.31
CA THR A 186 55.66 -6.51 -10.98
C THR A 186 56.15 -5.08 -11.25
N THR A 187 55.28 -4.18 -11.72
CA THR A 187 55.25 -2.75 -11.31
C THR A 187 53.87 -2.14 -11.57
N GLU A 188 53.36 -1.45 -10.55
CA GLU A 188 52.07 -0.73 -10.49
C GLU A 188 52.08 0.53 -11.36
N GLU A 189 50.96 0.86 -12.03
CA GLU A 189 50.44 2.24 -12.12
C GLU A 189 49.07 2.35 -12.85
N GLN A 190 48.10 2.94 -12.13
CA GLN A 190 47.01 3.83 -12.57
C GLN A 190 45.94 3.32 -13.58
N GLY A 191 44.85 2.79 -13.02
CA GLY A 191 43.59 3.54 -13.04
C GLY A 191 42.79 3.66 -14.35
N ILE A 192 42.62 2.58 -15.11
CA ILE A 192 41.38 2.26 -15.87
C ILE A 192 41.26 0.71 -15.87
N SER A 193 40.11 0.15 -15.50
CA SER A 193 39.92 -1.31 -15.49
C SER A 193 39.75 -1.85 -16.92
N TYR A 194 40.87 -2.24 -17.53
CA TYR A 194 40.93 -3.10 -18.72
C TYR A 194 41.42 -4.48 -18.28
N SER A 195 40.66 -5.54 -18.52
CA SER A 195 41.15 -6.91 -18.37
C SER A 195 41.82 -7.35 -19.68
N SER A 196 43.14 -7.14 -19.79
CA SER A 196 43.96 -7.60 -20.90
C SER A 196 44.27 -9.10 -20.74
N ILE A 197 43.89 -9.89 -21.73
CA ILE A 197 44.23 -11.33 -21.77
C ILE A 197 45.54 -11.46 -22.55
N GLY A 198 46.63 -11.72 -21.83
CA GLY A 198 47.91 -12.07 -22.44
C GLY A 198 47.99 -13.57 -22.75
N VAL A 199 48.10 -13.89 -24.04
CA VAL A 199 48.48 -15.22 -24.52
C VAL A 199 49.77 -15.05 -25.32
N GLY A 200 50.83 -15.70 -24.86
CA GLY A 200 52.13 -15.74 -25.52
C GLY A 200 52.13 -16.23 -26.98
N GLU A 201 53.22 -15.88 -27.65
CA GLU A 201 53.70 -16.27 -28.99
C GLU A 201 52.89 -15.92 -30.25
N MET A 202 51.66 -15.44 -30.14
CA MET A 202 50.99 -14.76 -31.26
C MET A 202 50.66 -13.33 -30.84
N GLY A 203 51.38 -12.37 -31.41
CA GLY A 203 51.33 -10.94 -31.07
C GLY A 203 49.97 -10.30 -31.35
N PHE A 204 48.94 -10.66 -30.60
CA PHE A 204 47.62 -10.03 -30.63
C PHE A 204 47.27 -9.45 -29.26
N HIS A 205 46.74 -8.24 -29.24
CA HIS A 205 46.07 -7.64 -28.09
C HIS A 205 44.60 -8.05 -28.10
N ILE A 206 44.11 -8.59 -26.99
CA ILE A 206 42.75 -9.11 -26.88
C ILE A 206 41.93 -8.16 -26.00
N ILE A 207 40.82 -7.66 -26.52
CA ILE A 207 39.80 -6.94 -25.75
C ILE A 207 38.58 -7.85 -25.64
N ALA A 208 38.18 -8.17 -24.42
CA ALA A 208 37.01 -8.98 -24.15
C ALA A 208 35.94 -8.13 -23.43
N GLY A 209 34.67 -8.38 -23.72
CA GLY A 209 33.57 -7.66 -23.08
C GLY A 209 32.21 -8.32 -23.30
N VAL A 210 31.18 -7.75 -22.69
CA VAL A 210 29.79 -8.20 -22.81
C VAL A 210 28.95 -7.09 -23.41
N ILE A 211 28.04 -7.44 -24.33
CA ILE A 211 27.15 -6.50 -25.02
C ILE A 211 25.75 -7.08 -25.15
N ASP A 212 24.73 -6.22 -25.18
CA ASP A 212 23.36 -6.65 -25.48
C ASP A 212 23.28 -7.25 -26.89
N ARG A 213 22.57 -8.38 -27.02
CA ARG A 213 22.49 -9.12 -28.29
C ARG A 213 21.96 -8.27 -29.45
N ASN A 214 21.00 -7.38 -29.16
CA ASN A 214 20.40 -6.47 -30.14
C ASN A 214 21.41 -5.48 -30.74
N ARG A 215 22.47 -5.14 -30.01
CA ARG A 215 23.51 -4.18 -30.43
C ARG A 215 24.72 -4.84 -31.09
N LEU A 216 24.83 -6.17 -31.02
CA LEU A 216 25.94 -6.94 -31.59
C LEU A 216 26.19 -6.65 -33.08
N PRO A 217 25.16 -6.66 -33.98
CA PRO A 217 25.41 -6.43 -35.41
C PRO A 217 25.90 -5.01 -35.72
N SER A 218 25.40 -4.02 -34.97
CA SER A 218 25.83 -2.62 -35.10
C SER A 218 27.27 -2.44 -34.62
N PHE A 219 27.64 -3.10 -33.52
CA PHE A 219 28.99 -3.09 -32.97
C PHE A 219 30.01 -3.75 -33.92
N GLU A 220 29.67 -4.90 -34.50
CA GLU A 220 30.51 -5.59 -35.49
C GLU A 220 30.80 -4.71 -36.71
N ARG A 221 29.77 -4.08 -37.29
CA ARG A 221 29.93 -3.15 -38.41
C ARG A 221 30.81 -1.96 -38.04
N MET A 222 30.70 -1.45 -36.83
CA MET A 222 31.51 -0.32 -36.35
C MET A 222 32.98 -0.71 -36.23
N ILE A 223 33.29 -1.83 -35.57
CA ILE A 223 34.66 -2.34 -35.44
C ILE A 223 35.25 -2.65 -36.81
N TRP A 224 34.49 -3.26 -37.72
CA TRP A 224 34.93 -3.54 -39.09
C TRP A 224 35.29 -2.26 -39.86
N ARG A 225 34.44 -1.22 -39.77
CA ARG A 225 34.68 0.08 -40.43
C ARG A 225 35.93 0.79 -39.89
N ILE A 226 36.13 0.79 -38.57
CA ILE A 226 37.27 1.44 -37.92
C ILE A 226 38.58 0.70 -38.22
N SER A 227 38.56 -0.63 -38.11
CA SER A 227 39.72 -1.50 -38.33
C SER A 227 40.05 -1.74 -39.79
N LYS A 228 39.19 -1.31 -40.73
CA LYS A 228 39.27 -1.62 -42.16
C LYS A 228 39.40 -3.13 -42.43
N GLY A 229 38.80 -3.96 -41.58
CA GLY A 229 38.84 -5.42 -41.68
C GLY A 229 40.07 -6.11 -41.06
N ASN A 230 40.98 -5.38 -40.39
CA ASN A 230 42.20 -5.95 -39.80
C ASN A 230 42.01 -6.51 -38.37
N VAL A 231 40.78 -6.74 -37.96
CA VAL A 231 40.43 -7.16 -36.60
C VAL A 231 39.55 -8.40 -36.66
N LEU A 232 39.91 -9.42 -35.89
CA LEU A 232 39.08 -10.60 -35.72
C LEU A 232 38.15 -10.38 -34.53
N LEU A 233 36.85 -10.38 -34.77
CA LEU A 233 35.81 -10.40 -33.74
C LEU A 233 35.31 -11.83 -33.59
N LYS A 234 35.37 -12.38 -32.37
CA LYS A 234 34.63 -13.59 -32.00
C LYS A 234 33.55 -13.23 -31.01
N ALA A 235 32.30 -13.52 -31.34
CA ALA A 235 31.17 -13.38 -30.43
C ALA A 235 30.64 -14.75 -30.02
N SER A 236 30.15 -14.87 -28.78
CA SER A 236 29.55 -16.07 -28.23
C SER A 236 28.35 -15.72 -27.38
N GLU A 237 27.22 -16.37 -27.64
CA GLU A 237 25.92 -16.09 -27.01
C GLU A 237 25.88 -16.60 -25.56
N ILE A 238 25.57 -15.74 -24.60
CA ILE A 238 25.48 -16.13 -23.18
C ILE A 238 24.09 -16.76 -22.99
N SER A 239 24.06 -18.04 -22.62
CA SER A 239 22.83 -18.81 -22.38
C SER A 239 22.37 -18.75 -20.92
N GLU A 240 23.08 -18.02 -20.05
CA GLU A 240 22.69 -17.81 -18.65
C GLU A 240 21.68 -16.65 -18.57
N ASP A 241 20.58 -16.86 -17.84
CA ASP A 241 19.53 -15.87 -17.62
C ASP A 241 20.03 -14.77 -16.67
N LEU A 242 20.69 -13.75 -17.22
CA LEU A 242 21.03 -12.53 -16.49
C LEU A 242 19.77 -11.71 -16.29
N LYS A 243 19.44 -11.32 -15.06
CA LYS A 243 18.28 -10.46 -14.78
C LYS A 243 18.71 -9.02 -14.54
N ASN A 244 17.96 -8.06 -15.08
CA ASN A 244 18.21 -6.65 -14.83
C ASN A 244 17.94 -6.33 -13.34
N PRO A 245 18.87 -5.68 -12.62
CA PRO A 245 18.70 -5.31 -11.22
C PRO A 245 17.46 -4.45 -10.93
N THR A 246 16.97 -3.69 -11.92
CA THR A 246 15.91 -2.70 -11.72
C THR A 246 14.56 -3.14 -12.30
N THR A 247 14.54 -3.83 -13.44
CA THR A 247 13.29 -4.26 -14.10
C THR A 247 12.96 -5.74 -13.87
N ASN A 248 13.88 -6.49 -13.26
CA ASN A 248 13.80 -7.95 -13.07
C ASN A 248 13.57 -8.74 -14.38
N GLU A 249 13.77 -8.08 -15.53
CA GLU A 249 13.63 -8.67 -16.86
C GLU A 249 14.88 -9.48 -17.23
N SER A 250 14.68 -10.54 -18.01
CA SER A 250 15.77 -11.33 -18.58
C SER A 250 16.54 -10.51 -19.63
N LEU A 251 17.81 -10.24 -19.35
CA LEU A 251 18.77 -9.62 -20.25
C LEU A 251 19.47 -10.67 -21.09
N VAL A 252 19.18 -10.69 -22.39
CA VAL A 252 19.89 -11.53 -23.35
C VAL A 252 21.16 -10.82 -23.82
N LYS A 253 22.31 -11.23 -23.28
CA LYS A 253 23.62 -10.65 -23.61
C LYS A 253 24.51 -11.63 -24.38
N SER A 254 25.54 -11.09 -25.02
CA SER A 254 26.55 -11.84 -25.78
C SER A 254 27.94 -11.39 -25.34
N ALA A 255 28.83 -12.36 -25.14
CA ALA A 255 30.24 -12.11 -24.89
C ALA A 255 30.96 -11.92 -26.22
N PHE A 256 31.89 -10.99 -26.29
CA PHE A 256 32.71 -10.77 -27.47
C PHE A 256 34.20 -10.69 -27.09
N MET A 257 35.05 -11.10 -28.02
CA MET A 257 36.50 -10.98 -27.96
C MET A 257 36.99 -10.39 -29.28
N VAL A 258 37.74 -9.31 -29.18
CA VAL A 258 38.34 -8.59 -30.31
C VAL A 258 39.84 -8.80 -30.27
N PHE A 259 40.40 -9.36 -31.34
CA PHE A 259 41.84 -9.58 -31.48
C PHE A 259 42.43 -8.50 -32.40
N PHE A 260 43.36 -7.72 -31.87
CA PHE A 260 44.13 -6.71 -32.60
C PHE A 260 45.57 -7.18 -32.80
N PRO A 261 46.18 -7.08 -33.99
CA PRO A 261 47.60 -7.36 -34.15
C PRO A 261 48.45 -6.33 -33.38
N ARG A 262 49.36 -6.82 -32.54
CA ARG A 262 50.21 -6.05 -31.63
C ARG A 262 51.45 -5.54 -32.37
N ARG A 263 51.71 -4.23 -32.27
CA ARG A 263 53.06 -3.67 -32.39
C ARG A 263 53.55 -3.39 -30.97
N THR A 264 54.69 -3.98 -30.60
CA THR A 264 55.43 -3.83 -29.34
C THR A 264 54.85 -4.45 -28.06
N ILE A 265 55.77 -5.09 -27.33
CA ILE A 265 55.60 -6.00 -26.19
C ILE A 265 55.44 -5.19 -24.90
N ALA A 266 54.48 -5.57 -24.07
CA ALA A 266 54.40 -5.24 -22.65
C ALA A 266 53.68 -6.39 -21.95
N GLU A 267 54.19 -6.73 -20.77
CA GLU A 267 54.02 -7.98 -20.04
C GLU A 267 52.57 -8.34 -19.69
N SER A 268 52.35 -9.63 -19.46
CA SER A 268 51.04 -10.23 -19.19
C SER A 268 51.03 -10.78 -17.77
N GLU A 269 50.30 -10.16 -16.85
CA GLU A 269 49.87 -10.85 -15.63
C GLU A 269 48.76 -11.84 -16.00
N ARG A 270 48.98 -13.13 -15.69
CA ARG A 270 48.04 -14.23 -15.96
C ARG A 270 47.47 -14.79 -14.64
N ILE A 271 46.13 -14.87 -14.59
CA ILE A 271 45.30 -15.97 -14.04
C ILE A 271 45.47 -16.31 -12.53
N GLU A 272 45.43 -15.32 -11.64
CA GLU A 272 45.00 -15.55 -10.25
C GLU A 272 43.55 -15.07 -9.96
N ASN A 273 42.97 -14.25 -10.84
CA ASN A 273 41.70 -13.57 -10.55
C ASN A 273 40.44 -14.45 -10.68
N ASN A 274 40.48 -15.61 -11.36
CA ASN A 274 39.29 -16.45 -11.53
C ASN A 274 38.83 -17.13 -10.22
N LYS A 275 39.79 -17.47 -9.33
CA LYS A 275 39.45 -17.99 -8.00
C LYS A 275 38.85 -16.88 -7.14
N ASN A 276 39.46 -15.69 -7.19
CA ASN A 276 39.02 -14.51 -6.44
C ASN A 276 37.62 -14.04 -6.85
N VAL A 277 37.30 -14.03 -8.15
CA VAL A 277 35.96 -13.64 -8.63
C VAL A 277 34.88 -14.65 -8.19
N ASN A 278 35.19 -15.94 -8.12
CA ASN A 278 34.23 -16.93 -7.62
C ASN A 278 33.98 -16.78 -6.11
N THR A 279 35.03 -16.56 -5.32
CA THR A 279 34.87 -16.31 -3.88
C THR A 279 34.13 -15.00 -3.61
N GLU A 280 34.44 -13.93 -4.35
CA GLU A 280 33.74 -12.66 -4.25
C GLU A 280 32.26 -12.75 -4.66
N LEU A 281 31.94 -13.52 -5.70
CA LEU A 281 30.57 -13.74 -6.13
C LEU A 281 29.78 -14.53 -5.09
N GLU A 282 30.38 -15.59 -4.52
CA GLU A 282 29.76 -16.33 -3.42
C GLU A 282 29.50 -15.43 -2.21
N ASP A 283 30.47 -14.60 -1.84
CA ASP A 283 30.34 -13.70 -0.69
C ASP A 283 29.31 -12.59 -0.92
N LEU A 284 29.29 -11.97 -2.12
CA LEU A 284 28.24 -11.01 -2.47
C LEU A 284 26.86 -11.66 -2.53
N SER A 285 26.75 -12.89 -3.03
CA SER A 285 25.48 -13.61 -3.05
C SER A 285 24.95 -13.89 -1.63
N LYS A 286 25.85 -14.20 -0.67
CA LYS A 286 25.49 -14.36 0.74
C LYS A 286 25.07 -13.02 1.35
N VAL A 287 25.76 -11.92 1.02
CA VAL A 287 25.38 -10.58 1.49
C VAL A 287 24.01 -10.17 0.95
N ILE A 288 23.74 -10.43 -0.34
CA ILE A 288 22.44 -10.12 -0.96
C ILE A 288 21.31 -10.88 -0.29
N LYS A 289 21.49 -12.19 -0.03
CA LYS A 289 20.50 -12.97 0.72
C LYS A 289 20.26 -12.40 2.12
N LYS A 290 21.32 -12.03 2.84
CA LYS A 290 21.18 -11.39 4.15
C LYS A 290 20.46 -10.04 4.08
N THR A 291 20.71 -9.23 3.04
CA THR A 291 20.00 -7.95 2.87
C THR A 291 18.54 -8.16 2.49
N GLU A 292 18.23 -9.19 1.71
CA GLU A 292 16.86 -9.57 1.34
C GLU A 292 16.09 -10.08 2.56
N ASP A 293 16.71 -10.95 3.36
CA ASP A 293 16.16 -11.41 4.64
C ASP A 293 15.94 -10.23 5.60
N HIS A 294 16.87 -9.28 5.65
CA HIS A 294 16.73 -8.09 6.48
C HIS A 294 15.55 -7.21 6.02
N LEU A 295 15.42 -6.99 4.70
CA LEU A 295 14.32 -6.24 4.11
C LEU A 295 12.97 -6.93 4.37
N HIS A 296 12.87 -8.25 4.14
CA HIS A 296 11.66 -9.01 4.42
C HIS A 296 11.26 -8.98 5.91
N ASN A 297 12.24 -9.02 6.82
CA ASN A 297 11.97 -8.93 8.25
C ASN A 297 11.47 -7.54 8.65
N LEU A 298 12.06 -6.48 8.08
CA LEU A 298 11.62 -5.09 8.31
C LEU A 298 10.21 -4.88 7.76
N LEU A 299 9.95 -5.28 6.51
CA LEU A 299 8.62 -5.18 5.93
C LEU A 299 7.59 -6.01 6.71
N ARG A 300 7.95 -7.19 7.21
CA ARG A 300 7.05 -8.01 8.03
C ARG A 300 6.70 -7.33 9.36
N SER A 301 7.67 -6.73 10.06
CA SER A 301 7.37 -6.01 11.31
C SER A 301 6.47 -4.80 11.08
N GLU A 302 6.67 -4.09 9.96
CA GLU A 302 5.82 -2.95 9.60
C GLU A 302 4.42 -3.41 9.15
N ALA A 303 4.32 -4.51 8.38
CA ALA A 303 3.06 -5.03 7.83
C ALA A 303 2.05 -5.47 8.90
N GLU A 304 2.51 -5.87 10.09
CA GLU A 304 1.64 -6.24 11.21
C GLU A 304 0.81 -5.04 11.70
N ASN A 305 1.42 -3.85 11.75
CA ASN A 305 0.80 -2.65 12.32
C ASN A 305 0.33 -1.64 11.29
N LEU A 306 0.73 -1.77 10.02
CA LEU A 306 0.47 -0.80 8.94
C LEU A 306 -1.01 -0.44 8.82
N ARG A 307 -1.91 -1.43 8.83
CA ARG A 307 -3.36 -1.17 8.75
C ARG A 307 -3.87 -0.38 9.95
N SER A 308 -3.35 -0.68 11.15
CA SER A 308 -3.73 0.02 12.38
C SER A 308 -3.28 1.49 12.35
N TRP A 309 -2.04 1.75 11.91
CA TRP A 309 -1.50 3.09 11.78
C TRP A 309 -2.25 3.89 10.72
N TYR A 310 -2.59 3.26 9.61
CA TYR A 310 -3.37 3.91 8.55
C TYR A 310 -4.74 4.39 9.05
N ILE A 311 -5.47 3.56 9.79
CA ILE A 311 -6.76 3.96 10.39
C ILE A 311 -6.56 5.06 11.42
N LYS A 312 -5.55 4.93 12.31
CA LYS A 312 -5.23 5.96 13.31
C LYS A 312 -4.95 7.31 12.66
N ILE A 313 -4.12 7.36 11.62
CA ILE A 313 -3.79 8.61 10.90
C ILE A 313 -5.04 9.22 10.26
N ARG A 314 -5.91 8.41 9.65
CA ARG A 314 -7.16 8.90 9.06
C ARG A 314 -8.11 9.45 10.12
N LYS A 315 -8.22 8.81 11.29
CA LYS A 315 -9.00 9.32 12.43
C LYS A 315 -8.45 10.67 12.92
N ILE A 316 -7.14 10.78 13.12
CA ILE A 316 -6.47 12.04 13.51
C ILE A 316 -6.74 13.14 12.47
N LYS A 317 -6.57 12.84 11.17
CA LYS A 317 -6.85 13.77 10.08
C LYS A 317 -8.31 14.23 10.09
N GLY A 318 -9.25 13.32 10.34
CA GLY A 318 -10.68 13.63 10.48
C GLY A 318 -10.95 14.61 11.63
N VAL A 319 -10.34 14.39 12.80
CA VAL A 319 -10.48 15.30 13.96
C VAL A 319 -9.93 16.69 13.63
N HIS A 320 -8.74 16.79 13.04
CA HIS A 320 -8.18 18.09 12.64
C HIS A 320 -8.99 18.77 11.54
N HIS A 321 -9.57 18.01 10.61
CA HIS A 321 -10.47 18.55 9.60
C HIS A 321 -11.74 19.14 10.24
N CYS A 322 -12.33 18.45 11.23
CA CYS A 322 -13.48 18.95 11.98
C CYS A 322 -13.16 20.22 12.78
N LEU A 323 -12.02 20.22 13.49
CA LEU A 323 -11.51 21.40 14.20
C LEU A 323 -11.31 22.61 13.28
N ASN A 324 -11.05 22.38 11.99
CA ASN A 324 -10.84 23.43 11.00
C ASN A 324 -12.13 24.14 10.56
N MET A 325 -13.29 23.54 10.83
CA MET A 325 -14.61 24.15 10.59
C MET A 325 -15.04 25.05 11.74
N PHE A 326 -14.37 24.97 12.89
CA PHE A 326 -14.79 25.68 14.10
C PHE A 326 -14.27 27.11 14.10
N ASN A 327 -15.03 28.00 14.72
CA ASN A 327 -14.58 29.35 14.97
C ASN A 327 -13.77 29.40 16.28
N LEU A 328 -12.67 30.16 16.26
CA LEU A 328 -11.77 30.31 17.39
C LEU A 328 -11.98 31.67 18.02
N ASP A 329 -12.53 31.67 19.23
CA ASP A 329 -12.61 32.88 20.04
C ASP A 329 -11.28 33.07 20.79
N VAL A 330 -10.47 34.02 20.31
CA VAL A 330 -9.16 34.37 20.88
C VAL A 330 -9.30 34.90 22.31
N THR A 331 -10.45 35.50 22.66
CA THR A 331 -10.63 36.14 23.96
C THR A 331 -10.80 35.13 25.10
N ASN A 332 -11.56 34.06 24.85
CA ASN A 332 -11.85 33.03 25.85
C ASN A 332 -11.04 31.74 25.65
N ASN A 333 -10.16 31.71 24.65
CA ASN A 333 -9.43 30.50 24.22
C ASN A 333 -10.37 29.29 24.06
N ALA A 334 -11.55 29.56 23.49
CA ALA A 334 -12.61 28.60 23.29
C ALA A 334 -12.90 28.44 21.80
N MET A 335 -13.23 27.22 21.40
CA MET A 335 -13.74 26.89 20.08
C MET A 335 -15.26 26.82 20.12
N ILE A 336 -15.87 27.45 19.13
CA ILE A 336 -17.32 27.50 18.95
C ILE A 336 -17.64 26.76 17.66
N ALA A 337 -18.56 25.81 17.75
CA ALA A 337 -19.06 25.05 16.61
C ALA A 337 -20.58 25.03 16.63
N ASP A 338 -21.20 25.17 15.46
CA ASP A 338 -22.63 24.88 15.31
C ASP A 338 -22.76 23.46 14.76
N CYS A 339 -23.69 22.69 15.29
CA CYS A 339 -23.91 21.32 14.89
C CYS A 339 -25.38 20.94 14.90
N TRP A 340 -25.74 19.98 14.05
CA TRP A 340 -27.05 19.34 14.05
C TRP A 340 -26.97 18.04 14.84
N LEU A 341 -27.92 17.85 15.76
CA LEU A 341 -28.00 16.68 16.63
C LEU A 341 -29.45 16.14 16.66
N PRO A 342 -29.62 14.80 16.68
CA PRO A 342 -30.92 14.20 16.92
C PRO A 342 -31.33 14.40 18.39
N ILE A 343 -32.56 14.88 18.62
CA ILE A 343 -33.07 15.18 19.97
C ILE A 343 -33.08 13.91 20.84
N ALA A 344 -33.24 12.74 20.23
CA ALA A 344 -33.30 11.46 20.93
C ALA A 344 -31.98 11.04 21.61
N ASN A 345 -30.82 11.49 21.10
CA ASN A 345 -29.49 11.03 21.55
C ASN A 345 -28.64 12.14 22.19
N VAL A 346 -29.25 13.28 22.56
CA VAL A 346 -28.53 14.42 23.16
C VAL A 346 -27.80 14.03 24.46
N GLU A 347 -28.39 13.16 25.27
CA GLU A 347 -27.77 12.68 26.52
C GLU A 347 -26.49 11.88 26.27
N GLU A 348 -26.50 10.98 25.28
CA GLU A 348 -25.35 10.15 24.91
C GLU A 348 -24.18 11.02 24.42
N ILE A 349 -24.50 12.05 23.62
CA ILE A 349 -23.54 13.03 23.10
C ILE A 349 -22.94 13.86 24.26
N TYR A 350 -23.77 14.28 25.22
CA TYR A 350 -23.32 15.03 26.39
C TYR A 350 -22.39 14.21 27.28
N ASP A 351 -22.71 12.93 27.51
CA ASP A 351 -21.88 12.02 28.29
C ASP A 351 -20.52 11.78 27.62
N ALA A 352 -20.48 11.67 26.29
CA ALA A 352 -19.24 11.51 25.54
C ALA A 352 -18.34 12.75 25.61
N LEU A 353 -18.95 13.93 25.46
CA LEU A 353 -18.26 15.21 25.63
C LEU A 353 -17.67 15.35 27.04
N LYS A 354 -18.41 14.92 28.07
CA LYS A 354 -17.91 14.92 29.44
C LYS A 354 -16.73 13.97 29.63
N LYS A 355 -16.80 12.75 29.09
CA LYS A 355 -15.68 11.79 29.10
C LYS A 355 -14.43 12.36 28.43
N GLY A 356 -14.59 13.01 27.27
CA GLY A 356 -13.49 13.65 26.55
C GLY A 356 -12.83 14.77 27.36
N ALA A 357 -13.64 15.59 28.06
CA ALA A 357 -13.14 16.66 28.92
C ALA A 357 -12.40 16.13 30.16
N GLU A 358 -12.93 15.08 30.79
CA GLU A 358 -12.28 14.40 31.92
C GLU A 358 -10.95 13.76 31.50
N ALA A 359 -10.89 13.12 30.33
CA ALA A 359 -9.68 12.51 29.79
C ALA A 359 -8.57 13.52 29.46
N SER A 360 -8.94 14.75 29.11
CA SER A 360 -8.00 15.87 28.93
C SER A 360 -7.57 16.54 30.23
N GLY A 361 -8.18 16.20 31.38
CA GLY A 361 -7.90 16.85 32.66
C GLY A 361 -8.42 18.29 32.76
N SER A 362 -9.35 18.69 31.89
CA SER A 362 -9.92 20.05 31.92
C SER A 362 -10.98 20.16 33.01
N ASN A 363 -10.88 21.19 33.85
CA ASN A 363 -11.88 21.48 34.91
C ASN A 363 -13.18 22.09 34.38
N MET A 364 -13.24 22.48 33.11
CA MET A 364 -14.42 23.08 32.49
C MET A 364 -15.15 22.05 31.65
N SER A 365 -16.41 21.78 31.99
CA SER A 365 -17.26 20.92 31.18
C SER A 365 -17.65 21.62 29.86
N PRO A 366 -17.68 20.90 28.73
CA PRO A 366 -18.15 21.43 27.47
C PRO A 366 -19.62 21.83 27.55
N ILE A 367 -20.00 22.90 26.85
CA ILE A 367 -21.34 23.46 26.93
C ILE A 367 -22.03 23.27 25.58
N LEU A 368 -23.19 22.59 25.60
CA LEU A 368 -24.11 22.46 24.47
C LEU A 368 -25.32 23.34 24.72
N LYS A 369 -25.57 24.30 23.82
CA LYS A 369 -26.74 25.19 23.89
C LYS A 369 -27.65 24.98 22.68
N PRO A 370 -28.95 24.70 22.86
CA PRO A 370 -29.87 24.65 21.73
C PRO A 370 -30.04 26.06 21.13
N VAL A 371 -30.02 26.15 19.81
CA VAL A 371 -30.20 27.39 19.05
C VAL A 371 -31.36 27.22 18.08
N SER A 372 -32.28 28.19 18.06
CA SER A 372 -33.34 28.22 17.04
C SER A 372 -32.76 28.77 15.74
N SER A 373 -32.66 27.94 14.71
CA SER A 373 -32.28 28.38 13.37
C SER A 373 -33.46 28.34 12.39
N PRO A 374 -33.53 29.28 11.43
CA PRO A 374 -34.50 29.24 10.33
C PRO A 374 -34.08 28.29 9.20
N LEU A 375 -32.89 27.68 9.28
CA LEU A 375 -32.38 26.73 8.30
C LEU A 375 -33.09 25.38 8.44
N ASP A 376 -33.35 24.74 7.30
CA ASP A 376 -33.90 23.39 7.27
C ASP A 376 -32.89 22.39 7.85
N PRO A 377 -33.28 21.59 8.85
CA PRO A 377 -32.39 20.58 9.43
C PRO A 377 -32.13 19.43 8.46
N PRO A 378 -31.00 18.71 8.63
CA PRO A 378 -30.68 17.54 7.83
C PRO A 378 -31.66 16.39 8.09
N THR A 379 -31.91 15.59 7.06
CA THR A 379 -32.70 14.36 7.16
C THR A 379 -31.84 13.19 7.64
N PHE A 380 -32.23 12.60 8.75
CA PHE A 380 -31.58 11.40 9.30
C PHE A 380 -32.62 10.31 9.49
N ASN A 381 -32.34 9.12 8.95
CA ASN A 381 -33.17 7.93 9.08
C ASN A 381 -32.31 6.85 9.72
N GLN A 382 -32.73 6.30 10.88
CA GLN A 382 -32.01 5.18 11.47
C GLN A 382 -32.20 3.94 10.60
N THR A 383 -31.09 3.36 10.15
CA THR A 383 -31.08 2.16 9.32
C THR A 383 -30.47 0.98 10.06
N ASN A 384 -31.07 -0.19 9.89
CA ASN A 384 -30.50 -1.46 10.33
C ASN A 384 -29.73 -2.09 9.17
N LYS A 385 -28.94 -3.14 9.45
CA LYS A 385 -28.20 -3.90 8.42
C LYS A 385 -29.08 -4.34 7.25
N PHE A 386 -30.37 -4.61 7.50
CA PHE A 386 -31.35 -4.95 6.47
C PHE A 386 -31.86 -3.72 5.69
N THR A 387 -32.34 -2.69 6.39
CA THR A 387 -32.97 -1.53 5.75
C THR A 387 -31.95 -0.58 5.10
N GLY A 388 -30.68 -0.63 5.49
CA GLY A 388 -29.62 0.23 4.94
C GLY A 388 -29.42 0.06 3.43
N GLY A 389 -29.56 -1.16 2.90
CA GLY A 389 -29.48 -1.39 1.46
C GLY A 389 -30.63 -0.74 0.67
N PHE A 390 -31.85 -0.83 1.19
CA PHE A 390 -33.03 -0.20 0.58
C PHE A 390 -33.03 1.32 0.74
N GLN A 391 -32.54 1.83 1.87
CA GLN A 391 -32.36 3.26 2.08
C GLN A 391 -31.34 3.81 1.07
N ALA A 392 -30.19 3.16 0.91
CA ALA A 392 -29.19 3.57 -0.09
C ALA A 392 -29.75 3.57 -1.53
N LEU A 393 -30.63 2.61 -1.85
CA LEU A 393 -31.33 2.59 -3.14
C LEU A 393 -32.20 3.85 -3.31
N ILE A 394 -32.95 4.24 -2.29
CA ILE A 394 -33.83 5.42 -2.35
C ILE A 394 -33.03 6.71 -2.37
N ASP A 395 -32.02 6.83 -1.53
CA ASP A 395 -31.16 8.01 -1.44
C ASP A 395 -30.43 8.26 -2.77
N SER A 396 -30.21 7.22 -3.59
CA SER A 396 -29.66 7.37 -4.94
C SER A 396 -30.57 8.10 -5.92
N TYR A 397 -31.88 8.07 -5.71
CA TYR A 397 -32.86 8.85 -6.48
C TYR A 397 -32.96 10.29 -5.96
N GLY A 398 -32.83 10.48 -4.66
CA GLY A 398 -32.86 11.78 -4.01
C GLY A 398 -33.01 11.65 -2.50
N ILE A 399 -32.46 12.63 -1.78
CA ILE A 399 -32.61 12.72 -0.32
C ILE A 399 -33.98 13.35 -0.02
N ASN A 400 -34.74 12.73 0.87
CA ASN A 400 -36.05 13.22 1.28
C ASN A 400 -35.96 14.56 2.01
N SER A 401 -37.04 15.35 1.94
CA SER A 401 -37.16 16.58 2.72
C SER A 401 -37.34 16.28 4.21
N TYR A 402 -37.02 17.25 5.07
CA TYR A 402 -37.17 17.06 6.52
C TYR A 402 -38.61 16.74 6.91
N ARG A 403 -38.79 15.68 7.70
CA ARG A 403 -40.07 15.10 8.14
C ARG A 403 -40.97 14.58 7.03
N GLU A 404 -40.45 14.41 5.82
CA GLU A 404 -41.15 13.72 4.75
C GLU A 404 -41.28 12.22 5.06
N ILE A 405 -42.31 11.58 4.52
CA ILE A 405 -42.52 10.15 4.67
C ILE A 405 -41.44 9.42 3.88
N ASN A 406 -40.70 8.55 4.57
CA ASN A 406 -39.67 7.76 3.93
C ASN A 406 -40.29 6.62 3.12
N PRO A 407 -39.95 6.45 1.82
CA PRO A 407 -40.44 5.33 1.02
C PRO A 407 -39.72 4.00 1.36
N ALA A 408 -38.61 4.00 2.10
CA ALA A 408 -37.80 2.80 2.38
C ALA A 408 -38.54 1.64 3.03
N PRO A 409 -39.39 1.84 4.06
CA PRO A 409 -40.21 0.77 4.61
C PRO A 409 -41.09 0.09 3.54
N PHE A 410 -41.67 0.86 2.63
CA PHE A 410 -42.53 0.33 1.56
C PHE A 410 -41.73 -0.40 0.49
N CYS A 411 -40.59 0.16 0.10
CA CYS A 411 -39.68 -0.47 -0.86
C CYS A 411 -39.14 -1.80 -0.35
N CYS A 412 -38.90 -1.96 0.95
CA CYS A 412 -38.44 -3.24 1.53
C CYS A 412 -39.40 -4.40 1.19
N HIS A 413 -40.70 -4.15 1.11
CA HIS A 413 -41.70 -5.15 0.77
C HIS A 413 -42.02 -5.17 -0.73
N HIS A 414 -42.31 -4.01 -1.31
CA HIS A 414 -42.81 -3.92 -2.68
C HIS A 414 -41.73 -4.18 -3.73
N PHE A 415 -40.50 -3.72 -3.52
CA PHE A 415 -39.44 -3.83 -4.53
C PHE A 415 -39.12 -5.29 -4.91
N PRO A 416 -38.90 -6.22 -3.96
CA PRO A 416 -38.68 -7.62 -4.31
C PRO A 416 -39.88 -8.27 -5.04
N ILE A 417 -41.11 -7.85 -4.71
CA ILE A 417 -42.32 -8.40 -5.34
C ILE A 417 -42.44 -7.94 -6.78
N TYR A 418 -42.30 -6.64 -7.04
CA TYR A 418 -42.33 -6.11 -8.41
C TYR A 418 -41.19 -6.68 -9.25
N PHE A 419 -39.98 -6.74 -8.69
CA PHE A 419 -38.85 -7.37 -9.37
C PHE A 419 -39.11 -8.84 -9.72
N ARG A 420 -39.78 -9.58 -8.82
CA ARG A 420 -40.17 -10.97 -9.07
C ARG A 420 -41.18 -11.10 -10.21
N CYS A 421 -42.23 -10.29 -10.21
CA CYS A 421 -43.29 -10.33 -11.21
C CYS A 421 -42.79 -9.91 -12.60
N ASP A 422 -42.03 -8.82 -12.68
CA ASP A 422 -41.70 -8.18 -13.96
C ASP A 422 -40.40 -8.69 -14.59
N VAL A 423 -39.44 -9.15 -13.78
CA VAL A 423 -38.14 -9.58 -14.29
C VAL A 423 -38.00 -11.09 -14.21
N TRP A 424 -38.21 -11.67 -13.03
CA TRP A 424 -38.01 -13.12 -12.83
C TRP A 424 -39.12 -13.99 -13.40
N GLY A 425 -40.37 -13.51 -13.44
CA GLY A 425 -41.47 -14.20 -14.10
C GLY A 425 -41.17 -14.48 -15.58
N TYR A 426 -40.59 -13.51 -16.28
CA TYR A 426 -40.17 -13.66 -17.67
C TYR A 426 -38.90 -14.50 -17.85
N TRP A 427 -37.94 -14.41 -16.92
CA TRP A 427 -36.73 -15.25 -16.97
C TRP A 427 -37.02 -16.72 -16.69
N ALA A 428 -37.88 -17.04 -15.73
CA ALA A 428 -38.33 -18.41 -15.48
C ALA A 428 -39.12 -18.97 -16.68
N TRP A 429 -39.95 -18.13 -17.33
CA TRP A 429 -40.65 -18.51 -18.54
C TRP A 429 -39.72 -18.67 -19.75
N ALA A 430 -38.70 -17.81 -19.89
CA ALA A 430 -37.68 -17.91 -20.93
C ALA A 430 -36.80 -19.15 -20.75
N TYR A 431 -36.39 -19.47 -19.51
CA TYR A 431 -35.66 -20.71 -19.21
C TYR A 431 -36.53 -21.93 -19.49
N TYR A 432 -37.82 -21.91 -19.08
CA TYR A 432 -38.76 -22.98 -19.39
C TYR A 432 -39.00 -23.13 -20.91
N ALA A 433 -39.03 -22.04 -21.66
CA ALA A 433 -39.17 -22.06 -23.12
C ALA A 433 -37.91 -22.58 -23.83
N ILE A 434 -36.71 -22.28 -23.32
CA ILE A 434 -35.44 -22.84 -23.82
C ILE A 434 -35.33 -24.33 -23.50
N ASP A 435 -35.74 -24.76 -22.30
CA ASP A 435 -35.73 -26.18 -21.93
C ASP A 435 -36.73 -26.99 -22.78
N ARG A 436 -37.88 -26.40 -23.11
CA ARG A 436 -38.88 -27.02 -24.00
C ARG A 436 -38.45 -27.07 -25.47
N SER A 437 -37.64 -26.11 -25.94
CA SER A 437 -37.10 -26.17 -27.30
C SER A 437 -35.97 -27.18 -27.43
N LEU A 438 -35.23 -27.45 -26.35
CA LEU A 438 -34.22 -28.53 -26.28
C LEU A 438 -34.85 -29.93 -26.17
N LEU A 439 -36.04 -30.06 -25.56
CA LEU A 439 -36.79 -31.32 -25.46
C LEU A 439 -37.76 -31.57 -26.63
N GLY A 440 -37.78 -30.69 -27.63
CA GLY A 440 -38.75 -30.70 -28.75
C GLY A 440 -38.27 -31.34 -30.05
N THR A 441 -37.15 -32.06 -30.04
CA THR A 441 -36.68 -32.85 -31.20
C THR A 441 -36.39 -34.28 -30.80
N GLU A 442 -37.43 -35.07 -30.57
CA GLU A 442 -37.48 -36.51 -30.87
C GLU A 442 -38.85 -36.88 -31.44
#